data_AF-A0A4Q5PFR9-F1
#
_entry.id   AF-A0A4Q5PFR9-F1
#
_cell.length_a   1.000
_cell.length_b   1.000
_cell.length_c   1.000
_cell.angle_alpha   90.00
_cell.angle_beta   90.00
_cell.angle_gamma   90.00
#
_symmetry.space_group_name_H-M   'P 1'
#
loop_
_entity.id
_entity.type
_entity.pdbx_description
1 polymer ?
#
loop_
_entity_poly.entity_id
_entity_poly.type
_entity_poly.pdbx_seq_one_letter_code
_entity_poly.pdbx_strand_id
1 'polypeptide(L)'
;MQTEKATFWFPFDKYKLEKWDIEHVNSQTQAIPDSKTYLSWLTDLLEYFTGFNKYSDDHIEGEEQTYREAIDKIITELGKDELTLQHKKLLEKIIINIEQDYVASDIEELFSGLYKFFKEAEISDNDGIENLALLDGATNRSYKNAMFPIKRKRIIDNDKKGIFVPIATKNLFLKYYSRQMAQALYWTKQDANDYGSAIKTVLSKYLN
;
A
#
# COMPACT_ATOMS: atom_id res chain seq x y z
N MET A 1 1.41 15.69 21.20
CA MET A 1 0.72 16.78 20.49
C MET A 1 -0.60 17.01 21.20
N GLN A 2 -0.72 18.13 21.91
CA GLN A 2 -2.01 18.61 22.40
C GLN A 2 -2.50 19.58 21.33
N THR A 3 -3.61 19.27 20.66
CA THR A 3 -4.16 20.11 19.60
C THR A 3 -5.16 21.07 20.22
N GLU A 4 -4.76 22.34 20.39
CA GLU A 4 -5.58 23.40 21.02
C GLU A 4 -6.91 23.71 20.29
N LYS A 5 -7.19 23.11 19.12
CA LYS A 5 -8.39 23.39 18.31
C LYS A 5 -9.05 22.19 17.61
N ALA A 6 -8.62 20.95 17.87
CA ALA A 6 -9.24 19.80 17.22
C ALA A 6 -10.54 19.40 17.96
N THR A 7 -11.68 19.52 17.28
CA THR A 7 -13.01 19.14 17.80
C THR A 7 -13.35 17.66 17.56
N PHE A 8 -12.42 16.88 17.00
CA PHE A 8 -12.63 15.45 16.77
C PHE A 8 -12.39 14.66 18.06
N TRP A 9 -13.47 14.05 18.56
CA TRP A 9 -13.42 13.13 19.69
C TRP A 9 -12.87 11.77 19.25
N PHE A 10 -12.02 11.17 20.07
CA PHE A 10 -11.56 9.82 19.83
C PHE A 10 -12.75 8.83 20.02
N PRO A 11 -13.06 7.96 19.05
CA PRO A 11 -14.21 7.07 19.13
C PRO A 11 -13.88 5.82 19.98
N PHE A 12 -13.88 5.99 21.30
CA PHE A 12 -13.52 4.93 22.26
C PHE A 12 -14.35 3.66 22.12
N ASP A 13 -15.64 3.79 21.82
CA ASP A 13 -16.58 2.69 21.63
C ASP A 13 -16.20 1.84 20.40
N LYS A 14 -15.83 2.47 19.28
CA LYS A 14 -15.26 1.75 18.13
C LYS A 14 -13.95 1.06 18.51
N TYR A 15 -13.07 1.77 19.23
CA TYR A 15 -11.81 1.20 19.70
C TYR A 15 -12.00 -0.03 20.61
N LYS A 16 -13.01 -0.04 21.46
CA LYS A 16 -13.23 -1.12 22.42
C LYS A 16 -13.96 -2.34 21.83
N LEU A 17 -14.87 -2.11 20.89
CA LEU A 17 -15.74 -3.15 20.35
C LEU A 17 -15.13 -3.89 19.15
N GLU A 18 -14.16 -3.28 18.48
CA GLU A 18 -13.52 -3.86 17.30
C GLU A 18 -12.61 -5.04 17.65
N LYS A 19 -12.47 -5.99 16.72
CA LYS A 19 -11.51 -7.09 16.83
C LYS A 19 -10.20 -6.68 16.19
N TRP A 20 -9.25 -6.26 17.01
CA TRP A 20 -7.94 -5.83 16.57
C TRP A 20 -7.01 -7.00 16.26
N ASP A 21 -6.32 -6.90 15.13
CA ASP A 21 -5.19 -7.73 14.74
C ASP A 21 -3.92 -6.86 14.66
N ILE A 22 -2.77 -7.50 14.81
CA ILE A 22 -1.48 -6.88 14.53
C ILE A 22 -1.21 -7.01 13.03
N GLU A 23 -0.87 -5.88 12.42
CA GLU A 23 -0.58 -5.78 11.00
C GLU A 23 0.87 -5.37 10.77
N HIS A 24 1.55 -6.06 9.86
CA HIS A 24 2.89 -5.68 9.41
C HIS A 24 2.81 -4.63 8.31
N VAL A 25 3.58 -3.55 8.40
CA VAL A 25 3.55 -2.48 7.39
C VAL A 25 4.14 -2.96 6.07
N ASN A 26 5.29 -3.62 6.12
CA ASN A 26 5.87 -4.36 5.00
C ASN A 26 5.40 -5.83 4.99
N SER A 27 5.38 -6.46 3.82
CA SER A 27 4.96 -7.86 3.72
C SER A 27 5.97 -8.83 4.36
N GLN A 28 5.49 -9.76 5.19
CA GLN A 28 6.33 -10.77 5.84
C GLN A 28 6.77 -11.91 4.91
N THR A 29 5.97 -12.22 3.88
CA THR A 29 6.17 -13.43 3.08
C THR A 29 6.15 -13.11 1.60
N GLN A 30 7.07 -13.69 0.84
CA GLN A 30 7.07 -13.67 -0.63
C GLN A 30 6.11 -14.72 -1.21
N ALA A 31 5.00 -15.00 -0.53
CA ALA A 31 4.03 -15.99 -0.98
C ALA A 31 3.12 -15.35 -2.03
N ILE A 32 3.12 -15.92 -3.23
CA ILE A 32 2.19 -15.54 -4.29
C ILE A 32 0.77 -15.93 -3.83
N PRO A 33 -0.20 -15.00 -3.81
CA PRO A 33 -1.55 -15.31 -3.39
C PRO A 33 -2.30 -16.09 -4.48
N ASP A 34 -3.53 -16.54 -4.19
CA ASP A 34 -4.39 -17.15 -5.21
C ASP A 34 -4.68 -16.18 -6.36
N SER A 35 -4.99 -16.71 -7.54
CA SER A 35 -5.13 -15.94 -8.78
C SER A 35 -6.10 -14.76 -8.67
N LYS A 36 -7.22 -14.94 -7.97
CA LYS A 36 -8.22 -13.88 -7.77
C LYS A 36 -7.66 -12.73 -6.93
N THR A 37 -7.02 -13.07 -5.81
CA THR A 37 -6.35 -12.08 -4.96
C THR A 37 -5.22 -11.39 -5.71
N TYR A 38 -4.46 -12.12 -6.51
CA TYR A 38 -3.37 -11.56 -7.30
C TYR A 38 -3.88 -10.56 -8.36
N LEU A 39 -4.93 -10.91 -9.11
CA LEU A 39 -5.56 -9.99 -10.08
C LEU A 39 -6.10 -8.71 -9.40
N SER A 40 -6.65 -8.84 -8.19
CA SER A 40 -7.02 -7.66 -7.38
C SER A 40 -5.80 -6.79 -7.06
N TRP A 41 -4.67 -7.40 -6.65
CA TRP A 41 -3.44 -6.67 -6.39
C TRP A 41 -2.91 -5.98 -7.65
N LEU A 42 -2.94 -6.66 -8.80
CA LEU A 42 -2.52 -6.09 -10.08
C LEU A 42 -3.38 -4.89 -10.48
N THR A 43 -4.69 -4.96 -10.23
CA THR A 43 -5.62 -3.86 -10.51
C THR A 43 -5.35 -2.66 -9.59
N ASP A 44 -5.15 -2.89 -8.30
CA ASP A 44 -4.78 -1.84 -7.34
C ASP A 44 -3.45 -1.16 -7.72
N LEU A 45 -2.48 -1.95 -8.19
CA LEU A 45 -1.19 -1.44 -8.65
C LEU A 45 -1.31 -0.68 -9.98
N LEU A 46 -2.17 -1.11 -10.90
CA LEU A 46 -2.43 -0.39 -12.13
C LEU A 46 -2.98 1.01 -11.83
N GLU A 47 -3.98 1.11 -10.96
CA GLU A 47 -4.51 2.40 -10.50
C GLU A 47 -3.43 3.21 -9.80
N TYR A 48 -2.59 2.58 -8.99
CA TYR A 48 -1.50 3.26 -8.32
C TYR A 48 -0.50 3.89 -9.29
N PHE A 49 -0.11 3.17 -10.36
CA PHE A 49 0.84 3.67 -11.34
C PHE A 49 0.24 4.70 -12.29
N THR A 50 -1.06 4.62 -12.56
CA THR A 50 -1.68 5.34 -13.67
C THR A 50 -2.76 6.35 -13.25
N GLY A 51 -3.31 6.20 -12.05
CA GLY A 51 -4.50 6.92 -11.59
C GLY A 51 -5.83 6.37 -12.13
N PHE A 52 -5.82 5.36 -12.99
CA PHE A 52 -7.03 4.81 -13.60
C PHE A 52 -7.64 3.71 -12.74
N ASN A 53 -8.89 3.90 -12.31
CA ASN A 53 -9.60 2.97 -11.45
C ASN A 53 -10.64 2.17 -12.25
N LYS A 54 -10.33 0.89 -12.52
CA LYS A 54 -11.19 -0.07 -13.24
C LYS A 54 -12.59 -0.25 -12.66
N TYR A 55 -12.82 0.14 -11.41
CA TYR A 55 -14.09 -0.02 -10.72
C TYR A 55 -14.80 1.30 -10.42
N SER A 56 -14.36 2.42 -11.02
CA SER A 56 -15.06 3.70 -10.86
C SER A 56 -16.44 3.65 -11.54
N ASP A 57 -17.47 4.20 -10.88
CA ASP A 57 -18.86 4.23 -11.38
C ASP A 57 -19.01 5.00 -12.71
N ASP A 58 -17.99 5.78 -13.11
CA ASP A 58 -17.93 6.50 -14.39
C ASP A 58 -17.47 5.62 -15.56
N HIS A 59 -17.15 4.34 -15.35
CA HIS A 59 -16.71 3.43 -16.41
C HIS A 59 -17.86 2.92 -17.27
N ILE A 60 -17.76 3.18 -18.58
CA ILE A 60 -18.62 2.64 -19.61
C ILE A 60 -17.96 1.37 -20.19
N GLU A 61 -18.73 0.30 -20.40
CA GLU A 61 -18.26 -0.90 -21.12
C GLU A 61 -17.66 -0.50 -22.50
N GLY A 62 -16.38 -0.81 -22.73
CA GLY A 62 -15.66 -0.47 -23.96
C GLY A 62 -14.32 0.28 -23.79
N GLU A 63 -13.92 0.60 -22.56
CA GLU A 63 -12.71 1.40 -22.25
C GLU A 63 -11.37 0.62 -22.19
N GLU A 64 -11.28 -0.60 -22.76
CA GLU A 64 -9.99 -1.33 -22.84
C GLU A 64 -8.93 -0.57 -23.65
N GLN A 65 -9.38 0.10 -24.71
CA GLN A 65 -8.57 1.02 -25.53
C GLN A 65 -8.02 2.19 -24.68
N THR A 66 -8.77 2.63 -23.67
CA THR A 66 -8.48 3.78 -22.82
C THR A 66 -7.33 3.50 -21.85
N TYR A 67 -7.16 2.26 -21.37
CA TYR A 67 -6.00 1.89 -20.54
C TYR A 67 -4.69 1.99 -21.33
N ARG A 68 -4.66 1.47 -22.56
CA ARG A 68 -3.45 1.52 -23.40
C ARG A 68 -3.07 2.96 -23.75
N GLU A 69 -4.04 3.80 -24.07
CA GLU A 69 -3.83 5.22 -24.40
C GLU A 69 -3.41 6.06 -23.18
N ALA A 70 -4.04 5.85 -22.03
CA ALA A 70 -3.65 6.44 -20.76
C ALA A 70 -2.20 6.12 -20.40
N ILE A 71 -1.83 4.85 -20.60
CA ILE A 71 -0.51 4.33 -20.28
C ILE A 71 0.53 4.83 -21.27
N ASP A 72 0.24 4.87 -22.57
CA ASP A 72 1.12 5.50 -23.56
C ASP A 72 1.37 6.96 -23.24
N LYS A 73 0.36 7.68 -22.72
CA LYS A 73 0.51 9.06 -22.25
C LYS A 73 1.41 9.14 -21.02
N ILE A 74 1.17 8.35 -19.99
CA ILE A 74 2.00 8.29 -18.77
C ILE A 74 3.45 7.89 -19.12
N ILE A 75 3.62 6.91 -20.01
CA ILE A 75 4.92 6.45 -20.51
C ILE A 75 5.64 7.56 -21.28
N THR A 76 4.91 8.33 -22.08
CA THR A 76 5.48 9.49 -22.80
C THR A 76 5.91 10.59 -21.83
N GLU A 77 5.16 10.79 -20.74
CA GLU A 77 5.44 11.78 -19.70
C GLU A 77 6.57 11.36 -18.73
N LEU A 78 6.77 10.05 -18.49
CA LEU A 78 7.77 9.52 -17.54
C LEU A 78 9.22 9.42 -18.06
N GLY A 79 9.55 9.97 -19.24
CA GLY A 79 10.93 10.05 -19.73
C GLY A 79 11.56 8.72 -20.19
N LYS A 80 12.82 8.76 -20.68
CA LYS A 80 13.53 7.62 -21.31
C LYS A 80 14.69 7.08 -20.46
N ASP A 81 14.59 7.09 -19.14
CA ASP A 81 15.63 6.48 -18.30
C ASP A 81 15.42 4.95 -18.14
N GLU A 82 16.48 4.24 -17.74
CA GLU A 82 16.48 2.78 -17.57
C GLU A 82 15.45 2.29 -16.55
N LEU A 83 15.10 3.14 -15.57
CA LEU A 83 14.11 2.86 -14.55
C LEU A 83 12.69 2.88 -15.17
N THR A 84 12.39 3.85 -16.02
CA THR A 84 11.13 3.93 -16.79
C THR A 84 10.96 2.74 -17.74
N LEU A 85 12.06 2.20 -18.29
CA LEU A 85 12.03 1.01 -19.14
C LEU A 85 11.66 -0.26 -18.36
N GLN A 86 12.18 -0.42 -17.14
CA GLN A 86 11.78 -1.53 -16.26
C GLN A 86 10.33 -1.40 -15.80
N HIS A 87 9.89 -0.19 -15.43
CA HIS A 87 8.49 0.07 -15.08
C HIS A 87 7.55 -0.25 -16.23
N LYS A 88 7.93 0.10 -17.46
CA LYS A 88 7.17 -0.22 -18.67
C LYS A 88 6.95 -1.72 -18.80
N LYS A 89 8.01 -2.54 -18.69
CA LYS A 89 7.90 -4.00 -18.79
C LYS A 89 6.97 -4.57 -17.71
N LEU A 90 7.01 -4.04 -16.48
CA LEU A 90 6.11 -4.45 -15.41
C LEU A 90 4.66 -4.08 -15.73
N LEU A 91 4.39 -2.83 -16.14
CA LEU A 91 3.05 -2.36 -16.49
C LEU A 91 2.44 -3.17 -17.64
N GLU A 92 3.20 -3.45 -18.70
CA GLU A 92 2.74 -4.29 -19.82
C GLU A 92 2.28 -5.67 -19.34
N LYS A 93 3.05 -6.31 -18.46
CA LYS A 93 2.68 -7.61 -17.88
C LYS A 93 1.43 -7.51 -16.98
N ILE A 94 1.31 -6.45 -16.17
CA ILE A 94 0.13 -6.21 -15.34
C ILE A 94 -1.13 -6.16 -16.21
N ILE A 95 -1.10 -5.37 -17.27
CA ILE A 95 -2.24 -5.18 -18.19
C ILE A 95 -2.63 -6.50 -18.84
N ILE A 96 -1.67 -7.24 -19.39
CA ILE A 96 -1.95 -8.52 -20.06
C ILE A 96 -2.71 -9.47 -19.13
N ASN A 97 -2.29 -9.56 -17.86
CA ASN A 97 -2.95 -10.42 -16.88
C ASN A 97 -4.38 -9.92 -16.53
N ILE A 98 -4.57 -8.60 -16.44
CA ILE A 98 -5.88 -8.00 -16.16
C ILE A 98 -6.86 -8.14 -17.35
N GLU A 99 -6.39 -7.92 -18.58
CA GLU A 99 -7.19 -8.05 -19.82
C GLU A 99 -7.61 -9.50 -20.05
N GLN A 100 -6.72 -10.45 -19.79
CA GLN A 100 -7.01 -11.88 -19.95
C GLN A 100 -7.86 -12.44 -18.80
N ASP A 101 -8.12 -11.66 -17.74
CA ASP A 101 -8.70 -12.09 -16.46
C ASP A 101 -8.06 -13.40 -15.96
N TYR A 102 -6.75 -13.55 -16.22
CA TYR A 102 -6.02 -14.78 -16.07
C TYR A 102 -4.58 -14.49 -15.64
N VAL A 103 -4.14 -15.26 -14.66
CA VAL A 103 -2.77 -15.23 -14.19
C VAL A 103 -1.91 -16.07 -15.12
N ALA A 104 -1.09 -15.41 -15.92
CA ALA A 104 -0.19 -16.04 -16.87
C ALA A 104 0.90 -16.88 -16.18
N SER A 105 1.53 -17.78 -16.94
CA SER A 105 2.57 -18.69 -16.44
C SER A 105 3.81 -17.97 -15.91
N ASP A 106 4.00 -16.69 -16.24
CA ASP A 106 5.11 -15.86 -15.80
C ASP A 106 4.81 -15.07 -14.50
N ILE A 107 3.78 -15.47 -13.74
CA ILE A 107 3.42 -14.84 -12.46
C ILE A 107 4.61 -14.71 -11.51
N GLU A 108 5.48 -15.72 -11.42
CA GLU A 108 6.64 -15.67 -10.54
C GLU A 108 7.62 -14.56 -10.94
N GLU A 109 7.84 -14.36 -12.25
CA GLU A 109 8.70 -13.29 -12.77
C GLU A 109 8.07 -11.93 -12.48
N LEU A 110 6.77 -11.77 -12.74
CA LEU A 110 6.05 -10.52 -12.47
C LEU A 110 6.06 -10.19 -10.97
N PHE A 111 5.73 -11.18 -10.13
CA PHE A 111 5.70 -11.02 -8.68
C PHE A 111 7.07 -10.63 -8.14
N SER A 112 8.13 -11.34 -8.52
CA SER A 112 9.51 -11.04 -8.15
C SER A 112 9.93 -9.64 -8.60
N GLY A 113 9.57 -9.26 -9.83
CA GLY A 113 9.81 -7.93 -10.38
C GLY A 113 9.14 -6.82 -9.57
N LEU A 114 7.88 -7.01 -9.18
CA LEU A 114 7.14 -6.07 -8.32
C LEU A 114 7.73 -6.00 -6.91
N TYR A 115 8.07 -7.15 -6.32
CA TYR A 115 8.68 -7.23 -4.98
C TYR A 115 10.01 -6.47 -4.93
N LYS A 116 10.81 -6.59 -5.99
CA LYS A 116 12.06 -5.85 -6.15
C LYS A 116 11.80 -4.36 -6.37
N PHE A 117 10.84 -4.01 -7.23
CA PHE A 117 10.49 -2.62 -7.52
C PHE A 117 10.07 -1.86 -6.26
N PHE A 118 9.20 -2.47 -5.45
CA PHE A 118 8.73 -1.90 -4.18
C PHE A 118 9.69 -2.13 -3.01
N LYS A 119 10.89 -2.67 -3.26
CA LYS A 119 11.94 -2.90 -2.25
C LYS A 119 11.47 -3.67 -1.01
N GLU A 120 10.49 -4.55 -1.19
CA GLU A 120 9.84 -5.25 -0.08
C GLU A 120 10.81 -6.21 0.64
N ALA A 121 11.92 -6.59 0.01
CA ALA A 121 12.95 -7.46 0.57
C ALA A 121 14.05 -6.72 1.38
N GLU A 122 14.08 -5.38 1.41
CA GLU A 122 15.16 -4.61 2.06
C GLU A 122 15.02 -4.51 3.60
N ILE A 123 13.92 -5.02 4.16
CA ILE A 123 13.65 -5.01 5.60
C ILE A 123 13.92 -6.42 6.16
N SER A 124 15.11 -6.60 6.71
CA SER A 124 15.61 -7.90 7.20
C SER A 124 15.08 -8.31 8.58
N ASP A 125 14.40 -7.41 9.30
CA ASP A 125 13.82 -7.64 10.63
C ASP A 125 12.43 -7.02 10.67
N ASN A 126 11.42 -7.85 10.34
CA ASN A 126 10.07 -7.38 10.07
C ASN A 126 9.16 -7.40 11.30
N ASP A 127 9.60 -8.01 12.41
CA ASP A 127 8.79 -8.24 13.60
C ASP A 127 9.00 -7.17 14.69
N GLY A 128 9.87 -6.19 14.44
CA GLY A 128 10.05 -5.03 15.31
C GLY A 128 8.79 -4.16 15.38
N ILE A 129 8.54 -3.55 16.55
CA ILE A 129 7.37 -2.67 16.77
C ILE A 129 7.32 -1.49 15.78
N GLU A 130 8.48 -1.08 15.26
CA GLU A 130 8.68 -0.13 14.19
C GLU A 130 8.10 -0.55 12.82
N ASN A 131 7.61 -1.77 12.69
CA ASN A 131 6.95 -2.27 11.50
C ASN A 131 5.55 -2.83 11.81
N LEU A 132 5.05 -2.65 13.03
CA LEU A 132 3.75 -3.13 13.45
C LEU A 132 2.73 -2.00 13.58
N ALA A 133 1.50 -2.31 13.21
CA ALA A 133 0.34 -1.45 13.32
C ALA A 133 -0.83 -2.20 13.96
N LEU A 134 -1.74 -1.46 14.59
CA LEU A 134 -3.00 -2.00 15.07
C LEU A 134 -4.07 -1.78 13.99
N LEU A 135 -4.72 -2.84 13.53
CA LEU A 135 -5.74 -2.75 12.48
C LEU A 135 -6.91 -3.67 12.79
N ASP A 136 -8.11 -3.30 12.34
CA ASP A 136 -9.25 -4.20 12.49
C ASP A 136 -9.01 -5.48 11.65
N GLY A 137 -9.43 -6.62 12.19
CA GLY A 137 -9.12 -7.89 11.57
C GLY A 137 -9.78 -8.08 10.22
N ALA A 138 -10.93 -7.44 9.96
CA ALA A 138 -11.59 -7.54 8.67
C ALA A 138 -10.75 -6.87 7.57
N THR A 139 -10.21 -5.68 7.84
CA THR A 139 -9.29 -4.97 6.94
C THR A 139 -7.98 -5.73 6.77
N ASN A 140 -7.35 -6.20 7.85
CA ASN A 140 -6.09 -6.96 7.78
C ASN A 140 -6.24 -8.19 6.85
N ARG A 141 -7.31 -8.98 7.06
CA ARG A 141 -7.58 -10.17 6.21
C ARG A 141 -7.96 -9.84 4.77
N SER A 142 -8.42 -8.62 4.47
CA SER A 142 -8.94 -8.26 3.15
C SER A 142 -7.89 -8.27 2.04
N TYR A 143 -6.63 -7.90 2.36
CA TYR A 143 -5.54 -7.85 1.39
C TYR A 143 -4.41 -8.84 1.68
N LYS A 144 -4.50 -9.65 2.76
CA LYS A 144 -3.49 -10.67 3.14
C LYS A 144 -2.08 -10.07 3.28
N ASN A 145 -1.03 -10.80 2.86
CA ASN A 145 0.36 -10.32 2.85
C ASN A 145 0.69 -9.48 1.61
N ALA A 146 -0.17 -8.50 1.29
CA ALA A 146 0.06 -7.61 0.15
C ALA A 146 1.28 -6.71 0.34
N MET A 147 1.79 -6.15 -0.75
CA MET A 147 2.85 -5.14 -0.70
C MET A 147 2.34 -3.84 -0.08
N PHE A 148 3.23 -3.06 0.54
CA PHE A 148 2.92 -1.78 1.18
C PHE A 148 1.99 -0.84 0.38
N PRO A 149 2.18 -0.59 -0.93
CA PRO A 149 1.28 0.30 -1.70
C PRO A 149 -0.18 -0.16 -1.69
N ILE A 150 -0.43 -1.47 -1.76
CA ILE A 150 -1.78 -2.05 -1.74
C ILE A 150 -2.40 -1.89 -0.35
N LYS A 151 -1.63 -2.21 0.70
CA LYS A 151 -2.06 -2.02 2.10
C LYS A 151 -2.42 -0.55 2.35
N ARG A 152 -1.54 0.37 1.93
CA ARG A 152 -1.73 1.82 2.05
C ARG A 152 -2.99 2.28 1.32
N LYS A 153 -3.24 1.81 0.10
CA LYS A 153 -4.46 2.11 -0.65
C LYS A 153 -5.70 1.71 0.15
N ARG A 154 -5.72 0.50 0.74
CA ARG A 154 -6.84 0.06 1.59
C ARG A 154 -7.08 0.98 2.78
N ILE A 155 -6.02 1.39 3.47
CA ILE A 155 -6.12 2.29 4.63
C ILE A 155 -6.66 3.67 4.21
N ILE A 156 -6.20 4.20 3.08
CA ILE A 156 -6.71 5.46 2.51
C ILE A 156 -8.19 5.33 2.16
N ASP A 157 -8.60 4.24 1.53
CA ASP A 157 -9.99 4.03 1.13
C ASP A 157 -10.91 3.85 2.35
N ASN A 158 -10.42 3.21 3.41
CA ASN A 158 -11.14 3.12 4.68
C ASN A 158 -11.32 4.51 5.32
N ASP A 159 -10.26 5.32 5.39
CA ASP A 159 -10.31 6.69 5.93
C ASP A 159 -11.28 7.56 5.11
N LYS A 160 -11.25 7.47 3.77
CA LYS A 160 -12.20 8.14 2.86
C LYS A 160 -13.65 7.74 3.12
N LYS A 161 -13.90 6.47 3.46
CA LYS A 161 -15.24 5.94 3.77
C LYS A 161 -15.69 6.20 5.21
N GLY A 162 -14.85 6.86 6.03
CA GLY A 162 -15.13 7.08 7.45
C GLY A 162 -15.07 5.80 8.30
N ILE A 163 -14.46 4.73 7.77
CA ILE A 163 -14.16 3.53 8.55
C ILE A 163 -13.08 3.91 9.57
N PHE A 164 -13.31 3.55 10.83
CA PHE A 164 -12.40 3.91 11.90
C PHE A 164 -11.04 3.21 11.74
N VAL A 165 -9.99 3.99 11.55
CA VAL A 165 -8.59 3.54 11.58
C VAL A 165 -7.89 4.26 12.74
N PRO A 166 -7.17 3.55 13.64
CA PRO A 166 -6.40 4.19 14.70
C PRO A 166 -5.47 5.26 14.13
N ILE A 167 -5.39 6.41 14.80
CA ILE A 167 -4.64 7.57 14.29
C ILE A 167 -3.16 7.25 14.03
N ALA A 168 -2.55 6.41 14.88
CA ALA A 168 -1.17 5.97 14.70
C ALA A 168 -1.01 5.11 13.43
N THR A 169 -1.92 4.15 13.21
CA THR A 169 -1.96 3.30 12.01
C THR A 169 -2.15 4.15 10.75
N LYS A 170 -3.07 5.12 10.78
CA LYS A 170 -3.26 6.05 9.66
C LYS A 170 -1.97 6.83 9.37
N ASN A 171 -1.39 7.46 10.38
CA ASN A 171 -0.17 8.25 10.22
C ASN A 171 1.01 7.42 9.70
N LEU A 172 1.07 6.16 10.10
CA LEU A 172 2.09 5.20 9.67
C LEU A 172 2.00 4.90 8.17
N PHE A 173 0.82 4.48 7.68
CA PHE A 173 0.62 4.20 6.26
C PHE A 173 0.64 5.46 5.39
N LEU A 174 0.34 6.63 5.96
CA LEU A 174 0.50 7.94 5.30
C LEU A 174 1.92 8.50 5.38
N LYS A 175 2.85 7.80 6.06
CA LYS A 175 4.25 8.19 6.27
C LYS A 175 4.44 9.53 6.97
N TYR A 176 3.54 9.90 7.88
CA TYR A 176 3.65 11.15 8.65
C TYR A 176 4.77 11.14 9.69
N TYR A 177 5.33 9.97 10.00
CA TYR A 177 6.50 9.85 10.86
C TYR A 177 7.83 9.97 10.09
N SER A 178 7.81 9.75 8.78
CA SER A 178 8.99 9.77 7.93
C SER A 178 9.53 11.18 7.76
N ARG A 179 10.83 11.36 8.00
CA ARG A 179 11.48 12.68 7.88
C ARG A 179 11.83 13.05 6.44
N GLN A 180 12.00 12.05 5.57
CA GLN A 180 12.32 12.22 4.16
C GLN A 180 11.22 11.60 3.30
N MET A 181 10.57 12.43 2.47
CA MET A 181 9.46 12.01 1.59
C MET A 181 9.92 11.61 0.17
N ALA A 182 11.23 11.53 -0.08
CA ALA A 182 11.78 11.20 -1.40
C ALA A 182 11.32 9.83 -1.92
N GLN A 183 10.90 8.93 -1.02
CA GLN A 183 10.47 7.56 -1.34
C GLN A 183 9.06 7.33 -0.80
N ALA A 184 8.10 8.16 -1.19
CA ALA A 184 6.70 8.03 -0.78
C ALA A 184 6.05 6.71 -1.24
N LEU A 185 6.67 5.99 -2.16
CA LEU A 185 6.06 4.88 -2.91
C LEU A 185 6.13 3.51 -2.22
N TYR A 186 7.09 3.29 -1.31
CA TYR A 186 7.31 1.99 -0.66
C TYR A 186 7.86 2.15 0.74
N TRP A 187 7.62 1.20 1.64
CA TRP A 187 8.10 1.24 3.02
C TRP A 187 9.58 0.88 3.10
N THR A 188 10.38 1.73 3.76
CA THR A 188 11.83 1.56 3.86
C THR A 188 12.28 1.33 5.30
N LYS A 189 13.50 0.82 5.46
CA LYS A 189 14.14 0.74 6.78
C LYS A 189 14.25 2.09 7.49
N GLN A 190 14.43 3.19 6.74
CA GLN A 190 14.46 4.53 7.33
C GLN A 190 13.08 4.95 7.86
N ASP A 191 12.01 4.64 7.13
CA ASP A 191 10.64 4.90 7.60
C ASP A 191 10.35 4.16 8.91
N ALA A 192 10.75 2.88 9.00
CA ALA A 192 10.64 2.10 10.22
C ALA A 192 11.45 2.73 11.38
N ASN A 193 12.72 3.09 11.14
CA ASN A 193 13.57 3.74 12.16
C ASN A 193 12.97 5.07 12.66
N ASP A 194 12.41 5.88 11.77
CA ASP A 194 11.77 7.15 12.10
C ASP A 194 10.51 6.92 12.95
N TYR A 195 9.68 5.94 12.57
CA TYR A 195 8.51 5.55 13.34
C TYR A 195 8.86 4.99 14.72
N GLY A 196 9.85 4.09 14.81
CA GLY A 196 10.35 3.57 16.09
C GLY A 196 10.89 4.70 16.99
N SER A 197 11.56 5.69 16.42
CA SER A 197 12.01 6.89 17.15
C SER A 197 10.84 7.72 17.66
N ALA A 198 9.76 7.86 16.87
CA ALA A 198 8.55 8.55 17.28
C ALA A 198 7.86 7.82 18.46
N ILE A 199 7.76 6.48 18.40
CA ILE A 199 7.24 5.65 19.51
C ILE A 199 8.05 5.91 20.78
N LYS A 200 9.39 5.77 20.71
CA LYS A 200 10.29 6.00 21.86
C LYS A 200 10.11 7.40 22.46
N THR A 201 9.98 8.42 21.62
CA THR A 201 9.80 9.81 22.04
C THR A 201 8.46 10.04 22.74
N VAL A 202 7.39 9.35 22.32
CA VAL A 202 6.09 9.44 22.98
C VAL A 202 6.11 8.71 24.32
N LEU A 203 6.68 7.50 24.34
CA LEU A 203 6.70 6.65 25.53
C LEU A 203 7.67 7.12 26.61
N SER A 204 8.74 7.84 26.27
CA SER A 204 9.70 8.37 27.26
C SER A 204 9.07 9.30 28.29
N LYS A 205 7.89 9.87 28.00
CA LYS A 205 7.13 10.67 28.97
C LYS A 205 6.45 9.85 30.06
N TYR A 206 6.32 8.54 29.85
CA TYR A 206 5.57 7.62 30.71
C TYR A 206 6.45 6.52 31.29
N LEU A 207 7.56 6.21 30.61
CA LEU A 207 8.55 5.22 31.00
C LEU A 207 9.77 5.96 31.56
N ASN A 208 9.68 6.36 32.83
CA ASN A 208 10.84 6.76 33.63
C ASN A 208 11.39 5.53 34.36
#